data_AF-A0A7W0UP39-F1
#
_entry.id   AF-A0A7W0UP39-F1
#
_cell.length_a   1.000
_cell.length_b   1.000
_cell.length_c   1.000
_cell.angle_alpha   90.00
_cell.angle_beta   90.00
_cell.angle_gamma   90.00
#
_symmetry.space_group_name_H-M   'P 1'
#
loop_
_entity.id
_entity.type
_entity.pdbx_description
1 polymer ?
#
loop_
_entity_poly.entity_id
_entity_poly.type
_entity_poly.pdbx_seq_one_letter_code
_entity_poly.pdbx_strand_id
1 'polypeptide(L)' 'MNDYGITLAELPARAFDDALVVPVDGHSRRWAIDLDLWSAEGRSDLTLQITAWIDGEFARLAIEDIHVL' A
#
# COMPACT_ATOMS: atom_id res chain seq x y z
N MET A 1 -14.89 -24.27 -10.83
CA MET A 1 -14.49 -23.83 -9.48
C MET A 1 -13.32 -22.89 -9.73
N ASN A 2 -13.56 -21.58 -9.71
CA ASN A 2 -12.58 -20.59 -10.15
C ASN A 2 -11.44 -20.50 -9.13
N ASP A 3 -10.23 -20.85 -9.54
CA ASP A 3 -9.01 -20.47 -8.84
C ASP A 3 -8.80 -18.96 -9.02
N TYR A 4 -9.56 -18.15 -8.27
CA TYR A 4 -9.24 -16.75 -8.08
C TYR A 4 -8.29 -16.63 -6.89
N GLY A 5 -7.06 -17.07 -7.10
CA GLY A 5 -5.94 -16.78 -6.20
C GLY A 5 -4.87 -16.07 -7.00
N ILE A 6 -4.92 -14.73 -7.06
CA ILE A 6 -3.74 -13.98 -7.50
C ILE A 6 -2.70 -14.09 -6.38
N THR A 7 -1.53 -14.63 -6.71
CA THR A 7 -0.37 -14.56 -5.83
C THR A 7 0.24 -13.18 -6.02
N LEU A 8 0.17 -12.36 -4.98
CA LEU A 8 0.85 -11.07 -4.97
C LEU A 8 2.36 -11.31 -5.00
N ALA A 9 3.04 -10.58 -5.87
CA ALA A 9 4.49 -10.58 -5.98
C ALA A 9 5.11 -9.55 -5.02
N GLU A 10 6.41 -9.67 -4.78
CA GLU A 10 7.17 -8.58 -4.18
C GLU A 10 7.01 -7.31 -5.01
N LEU A 11 6.82 -6.19 -4.32
CA LEU A 11 6.64 -4.91 -4.99
C LEU A 11 7.96 -4.47 -5.65
N PRO A 12 7.97 -4.17 -6.95
CA PRO A 12 9.14 -3.61 -7.59
C PRO A 12 9.41 -2.20 -7.05
N ALA A 13 10.66 -1.74 -7.09
CA ALA A 13 11.04 -0.41 -6.58
C ALA A 13 10.14 0.73 -7.12
N ARG A 14 9.77 0.67 -8.40
CA ARG A 14 8.87 1.65 -9.03
C ARG A 14 7.49 1.75 -8.39
N ALA A 15 7.01 0.71 -7.71
CA ALA A 15 5.71 0.75 -7.03
C ALA A 15 5.71 1.81 -5.92
N PHE A 16 6.88 2.06 -5.31
CA PHE A 16 7.03 3.11 -4.30
C PHE A 16 7.14 4.51 -4.92
N ASP A 17 7.62 4.62 -6.16
CA ASP A 17 7.68 5.90 -6.89
C ASP A 17 6.27 6.37 -7.29
N ASP A 18 5.38 5.42 -7.61
CA ASP A 18 4.00 5.68 -8.02
C ASP A 18 3.02 5.75 -6.83
N ALA A 19 3.46 5.46 -5.61
CA ALA A 19 2.62 5.43 -4.43
C ALA A 19 2.03 6.82 -4.12
N LEU A 20 0.71 6.86 -3.88
CA LEU A 20 0.06 8.09 -3.45
C LEU A 20 0.24 8.23 -1.94
N VAL A 21 0.95 9.28 -1.51
CA VAL A 21 1.21 9.57 -0.10
C VAL A 21 0.60 10.91 0.28
N VAL A 22 -0.33 10.89 1.23
CA VAL A 22 -1.03 12.08 1.71
C VAL A 22 -0.83 12.23 3.22
N PRO A 23 -0.37 13.40 3.72
CA PRO A 23 -0.30 13.64 5.15
C PRO A 23 -1.70 13.62 5.77
N VAL A 24 -1.85 13.02 6.95
CA VAL A 24 -3.13 13.03 7.66
C VAL A 24 -3.27 14.34 8.42
N ASP A 25 -4.35 15.08 8.15
CA ASP A 25 -4.61 16.37 8.78
C ASP A 25 -4.62 16.29 10.31
N GLY A 26 -4.00 17.27 10.95
CA GLY A 26 -3.85 17.31 12.41
C GLY A 26 -2.79 16.35 12.97
N HIS A 27 -2.11 15.55 12.13
CA HIS A 27 -1.10 14.58 12.55
C HIS A 27 0.21 14.74 11.78
N SER A 28 1.16 15.50 12.35
CA SER A 28 2.46 15.86 11.72
C SER A 28 3.41 14.70 11.42
N ARG A 29 3.11 13.50 11.91
CA ARG A 29 3.92 12.29 11.73
C ARG A 29 3.07 11.09 11.30
N ARG A 30 2.00 11.35 10.54
CA ARG A 30 1.09 10.31 10.04
C ARG A 30 0.74 10.57 8.58
N TRP A 31 0.71 9.51 7.79
CA TRP A 31 0.43 9.55 6.36
C TRP A 31 -0.53 8.43 5.99
N ALA A 32 -1.47 8.72 5.10
CA ALA A 32 -2.23 7.74 4.35
C ALA A 32 -1.46 7.44 3.07
N ILE A 33 -1.34 6.16 2.74
CA ILE A 33 -0.58 5.66 1.61
C ILE A 33 -1.46 4.69 0.83
N ASP A 34 -1.69 4.99 -0.44
CA ASP A 34 -2.29 4.06 -1.38
C ASP A 34 -1.17 3.51 -2.28
N LEU A 35 -1.04 2.18 -2.28
CA LEU A 35 0.03 1.47 -2.96
C LEU A 35 -0.54 0.42 -3.91
N ASP A 36 -0.27 0.58 -5.20
CA ASP A 36 -0.67 -0.40 -6.20
C ASP A 36 0.05 -1.74 -5.96
N LEU A 37 -0.73 -2.83 -5.97
CA LEU A 37 -0.20 -4.16 -5.82
C LEU A 37 0.22 -4.76 -7.17
N TRP A 38 1.09 -5.76 -7.11
CA TRP A 38 1.69 -6.39 -8.29
C TRP A 38 1.54 -7.91 -8.24
N SER A 39 1.35 -8.52 -9.41
CA SER A 39 1.44 -9.96 -9.63
C SER A 39 2.66 -10.30 -10.48
N ALA A 40 2.89 -11.59 -10.73
CA ALA A 40 3.90 -12.05 -11.69
C ALA A 40 3.67 -11.51 -13.12
N GLU A 41 2.46 -11.08 -13.46
CA GLU A 41 2.11 -10.57 -14.79
C GLU A 41 2.24 -9.05 -14.91
N GLY A 42 2.43 -8.34 -13.79
CA GLY A 42 2.60 -6.88 -13.76
C GLY A 42 1.78 -6.19 -12.68
N ARG A 43 1.45 -4.91 -12.88
CA ARG A 43 0.61 -4.13 -11.97
C ARG A 43 -0.79 -4.74 -11.95
N SER A 44 -1.30 -5.00 -10.75
CA SER A 44 -2.68 -5.43 -10.52
C SER A 44 -3.61 -4.22 -10.47
N ASP A 45 -4.90 -4.49 -10.59
CA ASP A 45 -6.01 -3.59 -10.29
C ASP A 45 -6.25 -3.39 -8.78
N LEU A 46 -5.54 -4.15 -7.93
CA LEU A 46 -5.64 -4.03 -6.48
C LEU A 46 -4.75 -2.91 -5.93
N THR A 47 -5.31 -2.19 -4.96
CA THR A 47 -4.63 -1.15 -4.18
C THR A 47 -4.65 -1.52 -2.71
N LEU A 48 -3.49 -1.39 -2.07
CA LEU A 48 -3.31 -1.57 -0.63
C LEU A 48 -3.33 -0.20 0.04
N GLN A 49 -4.26 0.00 0.98
CA GLN A 49 -4.32 1.20 1.80
C GLN A 49 -3.60 0.98 3.13
N ILE A 50 -2.67 1.88 3.42
CA ILE A 50 -1.83 1.81 4.61
C ILE A 50 -1.85 3.15 5.31
N THR A 51 -2.00 3.12 6.63
CA THR A 51 -1.64 4.27 7.46
C THR A 51 -0.24 4.07 8.03
N ALA A 52 0.67 4.99 7.74
CA ALA A 52 2.01 5.02 8.32
C ALA A 52 2.11 6.11 9.39
N TRP A 53 2.82 5.85 10.49
CA TRP A 53 3.16 6.88 11.47
C TRP A 53 4.48 6.62 12.18
N ILE A 54 5.07 7.69 12.74
CA ILE A 54 6.26 7.58 13.59
C ILE A 54 5.85 7.47 15.06
N ASP A 55 6.31 6.42 15.72
CA ASP A 55 6.15 6.13 17.14
C ASP A 55 7.55 6.08 17.79
N GLY A 56 7.98 7.21 18.35
CA GLY A 56 9.36 7.38 18.85
C GLY A 56 10.39 7.36 17.72
N GLU A 57 11.27 6.36 17.74
CA GLU A 57 12.30 6.11 16.69
C GLU A 57 11.82 5.09 15.64
N PHE A 58 10.63 4.52 15.80
CA PHE A 58 10.12 3.47 14.94
C PHE A 58 9.08 4.01 13.96
N ALA A 59 9.12 3.52 12.72
CA ALA A 59 7.99 3.62 11.80
C ALA A 59 7.01 2.47 12.08
N ARG A 60 5.73 2.81 12.16
CA ARG A 60 4.62 1.88 12.30
C ARG A 60 3.75 1.95 11.05
N LEU A 61 3.18 0.81 10.69
CA LEU A 61 2.28 0.66 9.56
C LEU A 61 1.03 -0.07 10.05
N ALA A 62 -0.13 0.39 9.63
CA ALA A 62 -1.39 -0.33 9.76
C ALA A 62 -1.95 -0.54 8.35
N ILE A 63 -2.31 -1.79 8.05
CA ILE A 63 -3.07 -2.11 6.83
C ILE A 63 -4.52 -1.80 7.14
N GLU A 64 -5.11 -0.90 6.36
CA GLU A 64 -6.50 -0.50 6.54
C GLU A 64 -7.42 -1.35 5.64
N ASP A 65 -7.05 -1.51 4.37
CA ASP A 65 -7.85 -2.21 3.38
C ASP A 65 -7.05 -2.69 2.16
N ILE A 66 -7.63 -3.63 1.41
CA ILE A 66 -7.20 -4.02 0.06
C ILE A 66 -8.44 -4.02 -0.83
N HIS A 67 -8.47 -3.14 -1.83
CA HIS A 67 -9.63 -3.00 -2.72
C HIS A 67 -9.20 -2.80 -4.18
N VAL A 68 -10.17 -2.92 -5.08
CA VAL A 68 -10.02 -2.59 -6.50
C VAL A 68 -10.44 -1.13 -6.68
N LEU A 69 -9.64 -0.34 -7.41
CA LEU A 69 -9.96 1.06 -7.73
C LEU A 69 -11.05 1.19 -8.82
#